data_AF-A0A7S2JBV2-F1
#
_entry.id   AF-A0A7S2JBV2-F1
#
_cell.length_a   1.000
_cell.length_b   1.000
_cell.length_c   1.000
_cell.angle_alpha   90.00
_cell.angle_beta   90.00
_cell.angle_gamma   90.00
#
_symmetry.space_group_name_H-M   'P 1'
#
loop_
_entity.id
_entity.type
_entity.pdbx_description
1 polymer ?
#
loop_
_entity_poly.entity_id
_entity_poly.type
_entity_poly.pdbx_seq_one_letter_code
_entity_poly.pdbx_strand_id
1 'polypeptide(L)'
;VSFLTTHGMSPSMALSASLLAKALCSIVMLPAGWICDQVGVGTMVLVGGVATMAVGLPTWLAISASPTGTVAFFGVSVGFSLPHLFFCHHLFCAELFPTSLRGLGVGIGWNISMGVFGGFGGLLAQASLQVGSSGPGWLISGSGLVTVVTVLW
;
A
#
# COMPACT_ATOMS: atom_id res chain seq x y z
N VAL A 1 -10.35 -13.11 -9.93
CA VAL A 1 -9.10 -13.78 -10.36
C VAL A 1 -8.00 -12.74 -10.36
N SER A 2 -6.80 -13.04 -9.84
CA SER A 2 -5.70 -12.06 -9.77
C SER A 2 -5.12 -11.81 -11.17
N PHE A 3 -4.62 -10.60 -11.43
CA PHE A 3 -3.95 -10.24 -12.69
C PHE A 3 -2.87 -11.27 -13.04
N LEU A 4 -2.04 -11.62 -12.06
CA LEU A 4 -0.93 -12.57 -12.24
C LEU A 4 -1.39 -13.98 -12.60
N THR A 5 -2.48 -14.47 -11.98
CA THR A 5 -2.99 -15.82 -12.29
C THR A 5 -3.65 -15.88 -13.66
N THR A 6 -4.19 -14.76 -14.15
CA THR A 6 -4.74 -14.64 -15.51
C THR A 6 -3.62 -14.65 -16.56
N HIS A 7 -2.45 -14.09 -16.22
CA HIS A 7 -1.27 -14.04 -17.08
C HIS A 7 -0.31 -15.23 -16.91
N GLY A 8 -0.77 -16.32 -16.29
CA GLY A 8 -0.04 -17.61 -16.26
C GLY A 8 0.80 -17.88 -15.02
N MET A 9 0.74 -17.03 -13.98
CA MET A 9 1.36 -17.34 -12.70
C MET A 9 0.54 -18.41 -11.95
N SER A 10 1.21 -19.44 -11.43
CA SER A 10 0.55 -20.44 -10.58
C SER A 10 -0.11 -19.78 -9.36
N PRO A 11 -1.35 -20.15 -8.99
CA PRO A 11 -2.02 -19.65 -7.80
C PRO A 11 -1.21 -19.85 -6.51
N SER A 12 -0.45 -20.96 -6.41
CA SER A 12 0.41 -21.23 -5.25
C SER A 12 1.55 -20.23 -5.12
N MET A 13 2.12 -19.77 -6.26
CA MET A 13 3.18 -18.78 -6.29
C MET A 13 2.67 -17.37 -5.98
N ALA A 14 1.48 -17.02 -6.49
CA ALA A 14 0.83 -15.74 -6.16
C ALA A 14 0.46 -15.66 -4.68
N LEU A 15 0.01 -16.78 -4.11
CA LEU A 15 -0.30 -16.89 -2.68
C LEU A 15 0.98 -16.77 -1.84
N SER A 16 2.05 -17.48 -2.19
CA SER A 16 3.31 -17.41 -1.43
C SER A 16 3.94 -16.01 -1.50
N ALA A 17 3.83 -15.31 -2.62
CA ALA A 17 4.26 -13.90 -2.73
C ALA A 17 3.49 -13.00 -1.76
N SER A 18 2.16 -13.19 -1.69
CA SER A 18 1.29 -12.42 -0.79
C SER A 18 1.57 -12.73 0.68
N LEU A 19 1.84 -14.00 1.01
CA LEU A 19 2.22 -14.42 2.36
C LEU A 19 3.58 -13.83 2.76
N LEU A 20 4.56 -13.86 1.86
CA LEU A 20 5.87 -13.27 2.10
C LEU A 20 5.76 -11.76 2.33
N ALA A 21 4.99 -11.05 1.50
CA ALA A 21 4.66 -9.64 1.71
C ALA A 21 4.15 -9.37 3.13
N LYS A 22 3.15 -10.13 3.58
CA LYS A 22 2.56 -9.94 4.92
C LYS A 22 3.52 -10.32 6.04
N ALA A 23 4.30 -11.38 5.88
CA ALA A 23 5.33 -11.76 6.85
C ALA A 23 6.40 -10.66 7.00
N LEU A 24 6.89 -10.11 5.89
CA LEU A 24 7.84 -8.99 5.89
C LEU A 24 7.25 -7.76 6.59
N CYS A 25 6.01 -7.40 6.27
CA CYS A 25 5.31 -6.31 6.96
C CYS A 25 5.23 -6.55 8.47
N SER A 26 4.83 -7.75 8.91
CA SER A 26 4.72 -8.07 10.34
C SER A 26 6.05 -7.98 11.08
N ILE A 27 7.15 -8.44 10.47
CA ILE A 27 8.49 -8.38 11.08
C ILE A 27 8.98 -6.94 11.19
N VAL A 28 8.79 -6.14 10.15
CA VAL A 28 9.29 -4.76 10.09
C VAL A 28 8.40 -3.78 10.87
N MET A 29 7.17 -4.16 11.21
CA MET A 29 6.26 -3.29 11.97
C MET A 29 6.84 -2.83 13.32
N LEU A 30 7.54 -3.71 14.03
CA LEU A 30 8.17 -3.37 15.33
C LEU A 30 9.29 -2.33 15.20
N PRO A 31 10.33 -2.53 14.37
CA PRO A 31 11.37 -1.52 14.20
C PRO A 31 10.83 -0.24 13.56
N ALA A 32 9.84 -0.33 12.66
CA ALA A 32 9.20 0.86 12.09
C ALA A 32 8.46 1.69 13.16
N GLY A 33 7.77 1.04 14.10
CA GLY A 33 7.17 1.72 15.25
C GLY A 33 8.21 2.40 16.13
N TRP A 34 9.31 1.71 16.46
CA TRP A 34 10.40 2.31 17.23
C TRP A 34 11.03 3.51 16.52
N ILE A 35 11.23 3.43 15.21
CA ILE A 35 11.71 4.57 14.40
C ILE A 35 10.68 5.71 14.44
N CYS A 36 9.38 5.40 14.30
CA CYS A 36 8.31 6.39 14.38
C CYS A 36 8.31 7.17 15.69
N ASP A 37 8.58 6.52 16.82
CA ASP A 37 8.70 7.19 18.12
C ASP A 37 9.87 8.19 18.17
N GLN A 38 10.90 8.01 17.33
CA GLN A 38 12.09 8.87 17.27
C GLN A 38 11.97 10.02 16.25
N VAL A 39 11.49 9.73 15.03
CA VAL A 39 11.39 10.73 13.94
C VAL A 39 10.04 11.43 13.86
N GLY A 40 9.04 10.94 14.60
CA GLY A 40 7.68 11.46 14.60
C GLY A 40 6.80 10.85 13.50
N VAL A 41 5.51 10.78 13.80
CA VAL A 41 4.53 10.10 12.95
C VAL A 41 4.28 10.81 11.61
N GLY A 42 4.24 12.15 11.61
CA GLY A 42 4.02 12.93 10.39
C GLY A 42 5.12 12.69 9.34
N THR A 43 6.38 12.70 9.79
CA THR A 43 7.55 12.41 8.94
C THR A 43 7.48 10.99 8.37
N MET A 44 7.14 9.99 9.19
CA MET A 44 7.01 8.61 8.73
C MET A 44 5.93 8.46 7.66
N VAL A 45 4.74 9.03 7.88
CA VAL A 45 3.65 8.98 6.90
C VAL A 45 4.03 9.72 5.62
N LEU A 46 4.72 10.86 5.71
CA LEU A 46 5.22 11.58 4.53
C LEU A 46 6.21 10.74 3.72
N VAL A 47 7.20 10.12 4.38
CA VAL A 47 8.19 9.25 3.74
C VAL A 47 7.51 8.04 3.08
N GLY A 48 6.56 7.41 3.77
CA GLY A 48 5.76 6.32 3.23
C GLY A 48 4.95 6.73 2.00
N GLY A 49 4.34 7.92 2.03
CA GLY A 49 3.61 8.51 0.91
C GLY A 49 4.50 8.78 -0.31
N VAL A 50 5.66 9.41 -0.10
CA VAL A 50 6.66 9.67 -1.16
C VAL A 50 7.20 8.36 -1.74
N ALA A 51 7.52 7.38 -0.88
CA ALA A 51 8.00 6.08 -1.32
C ALA A 51 6.94 5.35 -2.16
N THR A 52 5.67 5.39 -1.75
CA THR A 52 4.55 4.79 -2.50
C THR A 52 4.37 5.49 -3.85
N MET A 53 4.44 6.82 -3.87
CA MET A 53 4.37 7.62 -5.09
C MET A 53 5.48 7.24 -6.07
N ALA A 54 6.72 7.14 -5.60
CA ALA A 54 7.88 6.85 -6.42
C ALA A 54 7.95 5.39 -6.90
N VAL A 55 7.56 4.43 -6.06
CA VAL A 55 7.74 2.98 -6.32
C VAL A 55 6.52 2.35 -7.00
N GLY A 56 5.32 2.93 -6.85
CA GLY A 56 4.06 2.38 -7.35
C GLY A 56 4.09 2.05 -8.85
N LEU A 57 4.29 3.08 -9.69
CA LEU A 57 4.31 2.93 -11.14
C LEU A 57 5.49 2.07 -11.64
N PRO A 58 6.75 2.27 -11.23
CA PRO A 58 7.86 1.42 -11.69
C PRO A 58 7.67 -0.05 -11.35
N THR A 59 7.16 -0.35 -10.15
CA THR A 59 6.89 -1.73 -9.73
C THR A 59 5.80 -2.35 -10.59
N TRP A 60 4.72 -1.62 -10.87
CA TRP A 60 3.67 -2.09 -11.76
C TRP A 60 4.20 -2.38 -13.17
N LEU A 61 5.00 -1.47 -13.73
CA LEU A 61 5.57 -1.65 -15.07
C LEU A 61 6.46 -2.90 -15.12
N ALA A 62 7.31 -3.11 -14.11
CA ALA A 62 8.15 -4.30 -14.02
C ALA A 62 7.34 -5.60 -13.94
N ILE A 63 6.26 -5.61 -13.14
CA ILE A 63 5.36 -6.77 -13.02
C ILE A 63 4.62 -7.02 -14.34
N SER A 64 4.16 -5.96 -15.00
CA SER A 64 3.41 -6.07 -16.26
C SER A 64 4.27 -6.55 -17.43
N ALA A 65 5.56 -6.18 -17.45
CA ALA A 65 6.51 -6.62 -18.48
C ALA A 65 6.94 -8.08 -18.32
N SER A 66 6.91 -8.62 -17.10
CA SER A 66 7.28 -10.01 -16.81
C SER A 66 6.33 -10.60 -15.76
N PRO A 67 5.09 -10.95 -16.16
CA PRO A 67 4.04 -11.37 -15.25
C PRO A 67 4.25 -12.78 -14.67
N THR A 68 5.16 -13.56 -15.24
CA THR A 68 5.49 -14.93 -14.85
C THR A 68 6.98 -15.03 -14.51
N GLY A 69 7.31 -14.97 -13.22
CA GLY A 69 8.69 -15.15 -12.77
C GLY A 69 9.02 -14.46 -11.44
N THR A 70 10.33 -14.38 -11.17
CA THR A 70 10.90 -13.78 -9.95
C THR A 70 10.59 -12.28 -9.85
N VAL A 71 10.56 -11.55 -10.96
CA VAL A 71 10.22 -10.12 -10.99
C VAL A 71 8.82 -9.88 -10.46
N ALA A 72 7.82 -10.62 -10.95
CA ALA A 72 6.45 -10.51 -10.45
C ALA A 72 6.34 -10.95 -8.97
N PHE A 73 7.05 -12.00 -8.59
CA PHE A 73 7.09 -12.47 -7.20
C PHE A 73 7.65 -11.40 -6.24
N PHE A 74 8.83 -10.84 -6.52
CA PHE A 74 9.45 -9.82 -5.68
C PHE A 74 8.77 -8.45 -5.80
N GLY A 75 8.19 -8.12 -6.95
CA GLY A 75 7.39 -6.90 -7.13
C GLY A 75 6.19 -6.86 -6.19
N VAL A 76 5.47 -7.98 -6.05
CA VAL A 76 4.36 -8.09 -5.08
C VAL A 76 4.87 -8.24 -3.65
N SER A 77 5.84 -9.13 -3.43
CA SER A 77 6.31 -9.45 -2.08
C SER A 77 7.00 -8.27 -1.40
N VAL A 78 7.86 -7.56 -2.15
CA VAL A 78 8.73 -6.52 -1.63
C VAL A 78 8.35 -5.17 -2.21
N GLY A 79 8.22 -5.03 -3.54
CA GLY A 79 8.01 -3.73 -4.20
C GLY A 79 6.79 -2.96 -3.67
N PHE A 80 5.62 -3.60 -3.61
CA PHE A 80 4.41 -2.95 -3.07
C PHE A 80 4.32 -2.95 -1.54
N SER A 81 5.04 -3.84 -0.87
CA SER A 81 4.98 -3.97 0.59
C SER A 81 5.95 -3.04 1.31
N LEU A 82 7.09 -2.69 0.67
CA LEU A 82 8.13 -1.84 1.26
C LEU A 82 7.61 -0.46 1.68
N PRO A 83 6.81 0.25 0.85
CA PRO A 83 6.28 1.56 1.24
C PRO A 83 5.30 1.47 2.42
N HIS A 84 4.58 0.35 2.56
CA HIS A 84 3.67 0.12 3.68
C HIS A 84 4.41 -0.04 5.02
N LEU A 85 5.71 -0.32 5.01
CA LEU A 85 6.53 -0.47 6.21
C LEU A 85 6.65 0.84 6.99
N PHE A 86 6.51 1.98 6.32
CA PHE A 86 6.64 3.32 6.92
C PHE A 86 5.28 3.98 7.19
N PHE A 87 4.18 3.27 6.97
CA PHE A 87 2.82 3.82 7.01
C PHE A 87 2.20 3.76 8.42
N CYS A 88 2.60 4.67 9.30
CA CYS A 88 2.04 4.81 10.66
C CYS A 88 0.71 5.62 10.69
N HIS A 89 -0.15 5.48 9.67
CA HIS A 89 -1.33 6.33 9.48
C HIS A 89 -2.38 6.23 10.61
N HIS A 90 -2.53 5.07 11.24
CA HIS A 90 -3.43 4.92 12.40
C HIS A 90 -2.99 5.80 13.57
N LEU A 91 -1.68 5.87 13.79
CA LEU A 91 -1.09 6.68 14.85
C LEU A 91 -1.23 8.17 14.50
N PHE A 92 -1.07 8.52 13.22
CA PHE A 92 -1.29 9.89 12.72
C PHE A 92 -2.73 10.34 12.95
N CYS A 93 -3.72 9.52 12.58
CA CYS A 93 -5.13 9.79 12.86
C CYS A 93 -5.40 9.88 14.36
N ALA A 94 -4.72 9.05 15.18
CA ALA A 94 -4.90 9.07 16.62
C ALA A 94 -4.38 10.36 17.28
N GLU A 95 -3.30 10.95 16.76
CA GLU A 95 -2.76 12.23 17.23
C GLU A 95 -3.62 13.43 16.82
N LEU A 96 -4.32 13.33 15.69
CA LEU A 96 -5.16 14.41 15.15
C LEU A 96 -6.39 14.71 16.03
N PHE A 97 -6.89 13.70 16.76
CA PHE A 97 -8.11 13.81 17.57
C PHE A 97 -7.81 13.88 19.08
N PRO A 98 -8.60 14.65 19.85
CA PRO A 98 -8.50 14.69 21.31
C PRO A 98 -8.83 13.31 21.91
N THR A 99 -8.26 13.03 23.09
CA THR A 99 -8.32 11.70 23.74
C THR A 99 -9.74 11.14 23.89
N SER A 100 -10.74 11.99 24.13
CA SER A 100 -12.14 11.59 24.27
C SER A 100 -12.79 11.11 22.96
N LEU A 101 -12.31 11.56 21.81
CA LEU A 101 -12.88 11.25 20.48
C LEU A 101 -11.96 10.38 19.63
N ARG A 102 -10.73 10.11 20.07
CA ARG A 102 -9.72 9.35 19.32
C ARG A 102 -10.22 8.01 18.82
N GLY A 103 -10.86 7.21 19.68
CA GLY A 103 -11.40 5.90 19.30
C GLY A 103 -12.47 6.00 18.21
N LEU A 104 -13.35 7.00 18.31
CA LEU A 104 -14.38 7.26 17.31
C LEU A 104 -13.78 7.77 16.00
N GLY A 105 -12.85 8.73 16.05
CA GLY A 105 -12.21 9.29 14.85
C GLY A 105 -11.44 8.24 14.06
N VAL A 106 -10.61 7.44 14.72
CA VAL A 106 -9.87 6.34 14.09
C VAL A 106 -10.84 5.27 13.58
N GLY A 107 -11.85 4.90 14.37
CA GLY A 107 -12.83 3.89 14.00
C GLY A 107 -13.66 4.28 12.78
N ILE A 108 -14.14 5.53 12.70
CA ILE A 108 -14.92 6.04 11.56
C ILE A 108 -14.03 6.08 10.31
N GLY A 109 -12.82 6.64 10.40
CA GLY A 109 -11.89 6.70 9.28
C GLY A 109 -11.54 5.32 8.72
N TRP A 110 -11.30 4.34 9.61
CA TRP A 110 -11.04 2.95 9.24
C TRP A 110 -12.24 2.30 8.54
N ASN A 111 -13.44 2.41 9.11
CA ASN A 111 -14.64 1.78 8.55
C ASN A 111 -15.05 2.37 7.21
N ILE A 112 -14.94 3.69 7.03
CA ILE A 112 -15.21 4.33 5.73
C ILE A 112 -14.17 3.85 4.72
N SER A 113 -12.88 3.87 5.08
CA SER A 113 -11.81 3.45 4.17
C SER A 113 -11.94 1.98 3.76
N MET A 114 -12.16 1.08 4.72
CA MET A 114 -12.33 -0.35 4.44
C MET A 114 -13.66 -0.66 3.75
N GLY A 115 -14.73 0.04 4.09
CA GLY A 115 -16.03 -0.12 3.45
C GLY A 115 -16.02 0.34 1.98
N VAL A 116 -15.40 1.49 1.70
CA VAL A 116 -15.37 2.08 0.35
C VAL A 116 -14.23 1.54 -0.50
N PHE A 117 -13.05 1.26 0.06
CA PHE A 117 -11.87 0.86 -0.71
C PHE A 117 -11.42 -0.59 -0.45
N GLY A 118 -11.75 -1.17 0.70
CA GLY A 118 -11.30 -2.51 1.06
C GLY A 118 -11.81 -3.60 0.11
N GLY A 119 -13.09 -3.59 -0.24
CA GLY A 119 -13.67 -4.51 -1.23
C GLY A 119 -13.52 -4.04 -2.68
N PHE A 120 -13.54 -2.73 -2.91
CA PHE A 120 -13.55 -2.15 -4.24
C PHE A 120 -12.15 -2.01 -4.86
N GLY A 121 -11.07 -2.22 -4.10
CA GLY A 121 -9.70 -2.10 -4.61
C GLY A 121 -9.44 -2.95 -5.85
N GLY A 122 -9.94 -4.19 -5.88
CA GLY A 122 -9.85 -5.05 -7.07
C GLY A 122 -10.62 -4.52 -8.28
N LEU A 123 -11.81 -3.95 -8.06
CA LEU A 123 -12.62 -3.34 -9.10
C LEU A 123 -11.99 -2.05 -9.64
N LEU A 124 -11.43 -1.21 -8.77
CA LEU A 124 -10.70 0.01 -9.16
C LEU A 124 -9.46 -0.33 -9.98
N ALA A 125 -8.69 -1.33 -9.55
CA ALA A 125 -7.55 -1.82 -10.32
C ALA A 125 -8.00 -2.34 -11.69
N GLN A 126 -9.06 -3.14 -11.76
CA GLN A 126 -9.59 -3.66 -13.02
C GLN A 126 -10.13 -2.53 -13.93
N ALA A 127 -10.87 -1.56 -13.38
CA ALA A 127 -11.36 -0.41 -14.12
C ALA A 127 -10.20 0.43 -14.68
N SER A 128 -9.13 0.62 -13.90
CA SER A 128 -7.96 1.36 -14.39
C SER A 128 -7.23 0.64 -15.53
N LEU A 129 -7.26 -0.69 -15.57
CA LEU A 129 -6.73 -1.46 -16.69
C LEU A 129 -7.52 -1.25 -17.99
N GLN A 130 -8.80 -0.89 -17.90
CA GLN A 130 -9.61 -0.56 -19.08
C GLN A 130 -9.23 0.79 -19.69
N VAL A 131 -8.70 1.71 -18.88
CA VAL A 131 -8.23 3.03 -19.33
C VAL A 131 -6.82 2.93 -19.92
N GLY A 132 -5.97 2.07 -19.38
CA GLY A 132 -4.64 1.79 -19.94
C GLY A 132 -3.87 0.72 -19.18
N SER A 133 -2.89 0.08 -19.83
CA SER A 133 -2.09 -1.01 -19.25
C SER A 133 -1.30 -0.61 -18.00
N SER A 134 -0.94 0.67 -17.87
CA SER A 134 -0.26 1.23 -16.70
C SER A 134 -1.21 1.77 -15.62
N GLY A 135 -2.53 1.64 -15.81
CA GLY A 135 -3.57 2.22 -14.94
C GLY A 135 -3.39 1.89 -13.45
N PRO A 136 -3.20 0.63 -13.05
CA PRO A 136 -3.02 0.29 -11.63
C PRO A 136 -1.75 0.90 -11.02
N GLY A 137 -0.68 1.00 -11.80
CA GLY A 137 0.55 1.68 -11.36
C GLY A 137 0.32 3.16 -11.06
N TRP A 138 -0.42 3.85 -11.93
CA TRP A 138 -0.81 5.25 -11.71
C TRP A 138 -1.77 5.43 -10.53
N LEU A 139 -2.71 4.50 -10.31
CA LEU A 139 -3.57 4.52 -9.13
C LEU A 139 -2.76 4.43 -7.83
N ILE A 140 -1.78 3.52 -7.77
CA ILE A 140 -0.92 3.35 -6.58
C ILE A 140 -0.02 4.56 -6.38
N SER A 141 0.63 5.06 -7.43
CA SER A 141 1.45 6.26 -7.32
C SER A 141 0.61 7.50 -6.94
N GLY A 142 -0.61 7.59 -7.47
CA GLY A 142 -1.56 8.66 -7.17
C GLY A 142 -2.04 8.65 -5.72
N SER A 143 -2.29 7.48 -5.12
CA SER A 143 -2.65 7.41 -3.69
C SER A 143 -1.50 7.85 -2.79
N GLY A 144 -0.25 7.55 -3.17
CA GLY A 144 0.95 8.11 -2.53
C GLY A 144 0.99 9.63 -2.59
N LEU A 145 0.73 10.22 -3.77
CA LEU A 145 0.68 11.67 -3.95
C LEU A 145 -0.42 12.31 -3.08
N VAL A 146 -1.63 11.74 -3.04
CA VAL A 146 -2.72 12.23 -2.20
C VAL A 146 -2.31 12.22 -0.73
N THR A 147 -1.61 11.17 -0.27
CA THR A 147 -1.08 11.08 1.09
C THR A 147 -0.09 12.21 1.37
N VAL A 148 0.87 12.43 0.47
CA VAL A 148 1.87 13.51 0.59
C VAL A 148 1.20 14.88 0.69
N VAL A 149 0.23 15.16 -0.19
CA VAL A 149 -0.51 16.43 -0.17
C VAL A 149 -1.29 16.61 1.14
N THR A 150 -1.91 15.54 1.63
CA THR A 150 -2.72 15.57 2.87
C THR A 150 -1.86 15.82 4.11
N VAL A 151 -0.62 15.34 4.15
CA VAL A 151 0.28 15.56 5.30
C VAL A 151 0.89 16.97 5.30
N LEU A 152 1.02 17.59 4.13
CA LEU A 152 1.64 18.91 3.98
C LEU A 152 0.66 20.08 4.15
N TRP A 153 -0.65 19.82 4.12
CA TRP A 153 -1.72 20.81 4.29
C TRP A 153 -2.31 20.75 5.69
#